data_AF-A0A844AI69-F1
#
_entry.id   AF-A0A844AI69-F1
#
_cell.length_a   1.000
_cell.length_b   1.000
_cell.length_c   1.000
_cell.angle_alpha   90.00
_cell.angle_beta   90.00
_cell.angle_gamma   90.00
#
_symmetry.space_group_name_H-M   'P 1'
#
loop_
_entity.id
_entity.type
_entity.pdbx_description
1 polymer ?
#
loop_
_entity_poly.entity_id
_entity_poly.type
_entity_poly.pdbx_seq_one_letter_code
_entity_poly.pdbx_strand_id
1 'polypeptide(L)'
;MPEADGRMMLETWCKAAESAFKIRHDIAHGVPVNAEGAVAFNRNPRWHGELRSREHTDFWADEPVLKLVRDSMAVLVRMISELQNGHISTDDVSSADMRMKALRSAASILGDPSFEKY
;
A
#
# COMPACT_ATOMS: atom_id res chain seq x y z
N MET A 1 -27.76 -0.14 -8.93
CA MET A 1 -26.95 1.03 -9.31
C MET A 1 -25.51 0.58 -9.48
N PRO A 2 -25.14 0.03 -10.64
CA PRO A 2 -23.79 -0.52 -10.89
C PRO A 2 -22.68 0.52 -10.70
N GLU A 3 -22.95 1.78 -11.02
CA GLU A 3 -21.99 2.89 -10.87
C GLU A 3 -21.58 3.18 -9.41
N ALA A 4 -22.45 2.91 -8.43
CA ALA A 4 -22.15 3.16 -7.02
C ALA A 4 -21.11 2.17 -6.48
N ASP A 5 -21.20 0.90 -6.89
CA ASP A 5 -20.29 -0.17 -6.46
C ASP A 5 -18.91 -0.02 -7.13
N GLY A 6 -18.88 0.35 -8.42
CA GLY A 6 -17.64 0.66 -9.14
C GLY A 6 -16.90 1.86 -8.54
N ARG A 7 -17.63 2.91 -8.15
CA ARG A 7 -17.02 4.07 -7.48
C ARG A 7 -16.42 3.71 -6.12
N MET A 8 -17.15 2.97 -5.29
CA MET A 8 -16.65 2.52 -3.99
C MET A 8 -15.40 1.65 -4.13
N MET A 9 -15.35 0.78 -5.15
CA MET A 9 -14.16 0.00 -5.48
C MET A 9 -12.97 0.90 -5.79
N LEU A 10 -13.15 1.88 -6.68
CA LEU A 10 -12.08 2.83 -7.06
C LEU A 10 -11.59 3.65 -5.87
N GLU A 11 -12.49 4.15 -5.03
CA GLU A 11 -12.12 4.90 -3.82
C GLU A 11 -11.31 4.05 -2.84
N THR A 12 -11.69 2.78 -2.65
CA THR A 12 -10.94 1.84 -1.81
C THR A 12 -9.55 1.58 -2.38
N TRP A 13 -9.47 1.38 -3.70
CA TRP A 13 -8.22 1.12 -4.39
C TRP A 13 -7.27 2.32 -4.34
N CYS A 14 -7.76 3.54 -4.59
CA CYS A 14 -6.97 4.76 -4.50
C CYS A 14 -6.38 4.97 -3.11
N LYS A 15 -7.16 4.74 -2.05
CA LYS A 15 -6.67 4.83 -0.65
C LYS A 15 -5.56 3.81 -0.38
N ALA A 16 -5.77 2.56 -0.80
CA ALA A 16 -4.76 1.51 -0.64
C ALA A 16 -3.46 1.83 -1.40
N ALA A 17 -3.60 2.35 -2.62
CA ALA A 17 -2.46 2.76 -3.45
C ALA A 17 -1.69 3.92 -2.81
N GLU A 18 -2.38 4.92 -2.27
CA GLU A 18 -1.75 6.04 -1.55
C GLU A 18 -0.88 5.52 -0.39
N SER A 19 -1.43 4.67 0.48
CA SER A 19 -0.68 4.08 1.58
C SER A 19 0.49 3.21 1.10
N ALA A 20 0.29 2.39 0.06
CA ALA A 20 1.37 1.61 -0.55
C ALA A 20 2.50 2.50 -1.07
N PHE A 21 2.18 3.63 -1.69
CA PHE A 21 3.19 4.57 -2.13
C PHE A 21 3.96 5.17 -0.97
N LYS A 22 3.31 5.55 0.14
CA LYS A 22 3.99 6.05 1.33
C LYS A 22 4.98 5.03 1.89
N ILE A 23 4.55 3.80 2.13
CA ILE A 23 5.42 2.70 2.60
C ILE A 23 6.59 2.45 1.63
N ARG A 24 6.33 2.41 0.31
CA ARG A 24 7.38 2.27 -0.70
C ARG A 24 8.40 3.39 -0.62
N HIS A 25 7.96 4.63 -0.39
CA HIS A 25 8.88 5.76 -0.26
C HIS A 25 9.79 5.62 0.95
N ASP A 26 9.25 5.18 2.09
CA ASP A 26 10.05 4.95 3.29
C ASP A 26 11.09 3.86 3.05
N ILE A 27 10.71 2.74 2.43
CA ILE A 27 11.63 1.65 2.09
C ILE A 27 12.71 2.12 1.10
N ALA A 28 12.34 2.87 0.06
CA ALA A 28 13.25 3.23 -1.03
C ALA A 28 14.18 4.39 -0.70
N HIS A 29 13.80 5.26 0.23
CA HIS A 29 14.49 6.53 0.46
C HIS A 29 14.81 6.82 1.93
N GLY A 30 14.18 6.12 2.87
CA GLY A 30 14.49 6.25 4.28
C GLY A 30 15.87 5.67 4.61
N VAL A 31 16.39 6.05 5.77
CA VAL A 31 17.61 5.47 6.34
C VAL A 31 17.19 4.24 7.15
N PRO A 32 17.57 3.01 6.76
CA PRO A 32 17.16 1.82 7.50
C PRO A 32 17.85 1.76 8.85
N VAL A 33 17.08 1.48 9.89
CA VAL A 33 17.57 1.20 11.25
C VAL A 33 17.05 -0.19 11.65
N ASN A 34 17.97 -1.04 12.10
CA ASN A 34 17.61 -2.34 12.65
C ASN A 34 17.49 -2.21 14.18
N ALA A 35 16.36 -2.63 14.72
CA ALA A 35 16.11 -2.67 16.15
C ALA A 35 15.48 -4.02 16.50
N GLU A 36 16.30 -4.88 17.10
CA GLU A 36 15.88 -6.14 17.74
C GLU A 36 14.95 -7.03 16.88
N GLY A 37 15.24 -7.17 15.58
CA GLY A 37 14.49 -8.04 14.67
C GLY A 37 13.42 -7.33 13.84
N ALA A 38 13.27 -6.02 14.00
CA ALA A 38 12.46 -5.18 13.13
C ALA A 38 13.31 -4.11 12.41
N VAL A 39 12.77 -3.61 11.31
CA VAL A 39 13.34 -2.51 10.54
C VAL A 39 12.42 -1.30 10.61
N ALA A 40 13.02 -0.16 10.91
CA ALA A 40 12.42 1.15 10.75
C ALA A 40 13.12 1.89 9.61
N PHE A 41 12.41 2.77 8.94
CA PHE A 41 13.00 3.65 7.94
C PHE A 41 12.87 5.06 8.46
N ASN A 42 13.98 5.68 8.87
CA ASN A 42 13.96 7.05 9.35
C ASN A 42 13.97 8.04 8.18
N ARG A 43 13.40 9.23 8.42
CA ARG A 43 13.36 10.28 7.40
C ARG A 43 14.77 10.58 6.94
N ASN A 44 15.00 10.50 5.64
CA ASN A 44 16.21 10.99 5.02
C ASN A 44 16.00 12.41 4.49
N PRO A 45 16.34 13.46 5.25
CA PRO A 45 16.13 14.84 4.82
C PRO A 45 17.04 15.23 3.66
N ARG A 46 18.07 14.44 3.34
CA ARG A 46 19.07 14.76 2.32
C ARG A 46 19.39 13.58 1.41
N TRP A 47 19.24 13.75 0.10
CA TRP A 47 19.66 12.77 -0.89
C TRP A 47 20.71 13.39 -1.81
N HIS A 48 21.94 12.86 -1.81
CA HIS A 48 23.08 13.43 -2.55
C HIS A 48 23.29 14.95 -2.34
N GLY A 49 22.95 15.48 -1.16
CA GLY A 49 23.08 16.90 -0.83
C GLY A 49 21.82 17.74 -1.04
N GLU A 50 20.78 17.21 -1.69
CA GLU A 50 19.50 17.91 -1.88
C GLU A 50 18.58 17.75 -0.66
N LEU A 51 18.03 18.86 -0.17
CA LEU A 51 17.00 18.87 0.88
C LEU A 51 15.67 18.36 0.31
N ARG A 52 15.09 17.31 0.93
CA ARG A 52 13.79 16.75 0.52
C ARG A 52 12.69 17.07 1.55
N SER A 53 11.58 17.65 1.07
CA SER A 53 10.36 17.90 1.86
C SER A 53 9.24 16.88 1.59
N ARG A 54 9.58 15.62 1.28
CA ARG A 54 8.55 14.60 1.03
C ARG A 54 7.95 14.09 2.32
N GLU A 55 6.68 13.69 2.24
CA GLU A 55 6.00 12.93 3.30
C GLU A 55 6.79 11.67 3.60
N HIS A 56 6.91 11.39 4.89
CA HIS A 56 7.60 10.24 5.45
C HIS A 56 6.69 9.70 6.55
N THR A 57 6.57 8.39 6.65
CA THR A 57 5.78 7.77 7.70
C THR A 57 6.68 7.12 8.73
N ASP A 58 6.15 6.85 9.92
CA ASP A 58 6.87 6.14 10.98
C ASP A 58 6.83 4.62 10.75
N PHE A 59 6.95 4.18 9.49
CA PHE A 59 6.79 2.78 9.11
C PHE A 59 7.85 1.88 9.78
N TRP A 60 7.35 1.03 10.66
CA TRP A 60 8.11 0.00 11.37
C TRP A 60 7.58 -1.39 11.01
N ALA A 61 8.48 -2.33 10.70
CA ALA A 61 8.07 -3.68 10.31
C ALA A 61 9.07 -4.76 10.73
N ASP A 62 8.54 -5.86 11.24
CA ASP A 62 9.24 -7.14 11.31
C ASP A 62 9.05 -7.93 10.00
N GLU A 63 9.72 -9.09 9.88
CA GLU A 63 9.63 -9.91 8.68
C GLU A 63 8.18 -10.34 8.32
N PRO A 64 7.33 -10.79 9.27
CA PRO A 64 5.90 -11.01 9.01
C PRO A 64 5.18 -9.80 8.41
N VAL A 65 5.38 -8.60 8.96
CA VAL A 65 4.74 -7.37 8.45
C VAL A 65 5.23 -7.05 7.04
N LEU A 66 6.53 -7.17 6.77
CA LEU A 66 7.09 -6.96 5.43
C LEU A 66 6.47 -7.91 4.40
N LYS A 67 6.21 -9.18 4.77
CA LYS A 67 5.52 -10.14 3.89
C LYS A 67 4.08 -9.72 3.61
N LEU A 68 3.34 -9.27 4.64
CA LEU A 68 1.97 -8.79 4.48
C LEU A 68 1.89 -7.55 3.58
N VAL A 69 2.80 -6.59 3.76
CA VAL A 69 2.90 -5.39 2.91
C VAL A 69 3.20 -5.79 1.47
N ARG A 70 4.19 -6.66 1.24
CA ARG A 70 4.54 -7.16 -0.09
C ARG A 70 3.34 -7.81 -0.78
N ASP A 71 2.64 -8.70 -0.08
CA ASP A 71 1.52 -9.45 -0.65
C ASP A 71 0.34 -8.51 -0.94
N SER A 72 0.09 -7.51 -0.09
CA SER A 72 -0.93 -6.48 -0.30
C SER A 72 -0.62 -5.59 -1.51
N MET A 73 0.64 -5.15 -1.67
CA MET A 73 1.07 -4.42 -2.87
C MET A 73 0.91 -5.27 -4.13
N ALA A 74 1.23 -6.57 -4.07
CA ALA A 74 1.06 -7.48 -5.19
C ALA A 74 -0.41 -7.63 -5.62
N VAL A 75 -1.35 -7.64 -4.66
CA VAL A 75 -2.79 -7.62 -4.96
C VAL A 75 -3.15 -6.37 -5.77
N LEU A 76 -2.71 -5.18 -5.34
CA LEU A 76 -3.00 -3.93 -6.05
C LEU A 76 -2.46 -3.96 -7.49
N VAL A 77 -1.21 -4.37 -7.68
CA VAL A 77 -0.57 -4.43 -9.01
C VAL A 77 -1.25 -5.45 -9.92
N ARG A 78 -1.59 -6.63 -9.39
CA ARG A 78 -2.31 -7.65 -10.16
C ARG A 78 -3.68 -7.15 -10.61
N MET A 79 -4.43 -6.49 -9.74
CA MET A 79 -5.72 -5.91 -10.11
C MET A 79 -5.59 -4.87 -11.23
N ILE A 80 -4.57 -4.00 -11.19
CA ILE A 80 -4.28 -3.06 -12.29
C ILE A 80 -3.99 -3.82 -13.58
N SER A 81 -3.13 -4.83 -13.52
CA SER A 81 -2.73 -5.60 -14.70
C SER A 81 -3.92 -6.28 -15.36
N GLU A 82 -4.81 -6.90 -14.57
CA GLU A 82 -6.02 -7.55 -15.09
C GLU A 82 -7.01 -6.54 -15.68
N LEU A 83 -7.18 -5.37 -15.06
CA LEU A 83 -8.03 -4.28 -15.57
C LEU A 83 -7.47 -3.68 -16.87
N GLN A 84 -6.17 -3.37 -16.89
CA GLN A 84 -5.48 -2.77 -18.04
C GLN A 84 -5.51 -3.69 -19.26
N ASN A 85 -5.32 -5.00 -19.05
CA ASN A 85 -5.36 -5.98 -20.12
C ASN A 85 -6.79 -6.36 -20.55
N GLY A 86 -7.82 -5.80 -19.90
CA GLY A 86 -9.23 -6.06 -20.22
C GLY A 86 -9.70 -7.47 -19.85
N HIS A 87 -8.97 -8.18 -18.99
CA HIS A 87 -9.38 -9.50 -18.51
C HIS A 87 -10.55 -9.44 -17.53
N ILE A 88 -10.66 -8.31 -16.80
CA ILE A 88 -11.76 -8.02 -15.88
C ILE A 88 -12.17 -6.55 -16.06
N SER A 89 -13.44 -6.24 -15.84
CA SER A 89 -13.94 -4.87 -15.74
C SER A 89 -14.02 -4.38 -14.29
N THR A 90 -14.22 -3.08 -14.09
CA THR A 90 -14.49 -2.52 -12.76
C THR A 90 -15.74 -3.13 -12.13
N ASP A 91 -16.75 -3.40 -12.95
CA ASP A 91 -18.04 -3.97 -12.53
C ASP A 91 -17.88 -5.45 -12.12
N ASP A 92 -17.01 -6.20 -12.80
CA ASP A 92 -16.66 -7.58 -12.42
C ASP A 92 -15.88 -7.64 -11.11
N VAL A 93 -15.12 -6.59 -10.80
CA VAL A 93 -14.43 -6.52 -9.51
C VAL A 93 -15.42 -6.17 -8.41
N SER A 94 -16.24 -5.14 -8.62
CA SER A 94 -17.16 -4.64 -7.60
C SER A 94 -18.26 -5.64 -7.26
N SER A 95 -18.71 -6.45 -8.23
CA SER A 95 -19.70 -7.51 -8.04
C SER A 95 -19.11 -8.82 -7.48
N ALA A 96 -17.79 -9.02 -7.58
CA ALA A 96 -17.14 -10.23 -7.09
C ALA A 96 -16.67 -10.08 -5.63
N ASP A 97 -17.42 -10.69 -4.71
CA ASP A 97 -17.15 -10.64 -3.26
C ASP A 97 -15.71 -10.97 -2.87
N MET A 98 -15.10 -11.98 -3.50
CA MET A 98 -13.72 -12.36 -3.19
C MET A 98 -12.70 -11.29 -3.62
N ARG A 99 -12.92 -10.62 -4.76
CA ARG A 99 -12.01 -9.58 -5.27
C ARG A 99 -12.14 -8.31 -4.43
N MET A 100 -13.37 -7.92 -4.09
CA MET A 100 -13.60 -6.81 -3.17
C MET A 100 -13.07 -7.11 -1.77
N LYS A 101 -13.19 -8.35 -1.28
CA LYS A 101 -12.60 -8.75 0.01
C LYS A 101 -11.07 -8.63 -0.03
N ALA A 102 -10.41 -9.14 -1.07
CA ALA A 102 -8.96 -9.02 -1.23
C ALA A 102 -8.52 -7.55 -1.28
N LEU A 103 -9.23 -6.70 -2.03
CA LEU A 103 -8.95 -5.27 -2.10
C LEU A 103 -9.10 -4.57 -0.75
N ARG A 104 -10.19 -4.84 -0.02
CA ARG A 104 -10.42 -4.29 1.32
C ARG A 104 -9.37 -4.77 2.32
N SER A 105 -8.95 -6.03 2.24
CA SER A 105 -7.88 -6.57 3.08
C SER A 105 -6.54 -5.88 2.79
N ALA A 106 -6.18 -5.70 1.52
CA ALA A 106 -4.98 -4.96 1.14
C ALA A 106 -5.05 -3.49 1.61
N ALA A 107 -6.19 -2.83 1.43
CA ALA A 107 -6.41 -1.46 1.92
C ALA A 107 -6.27 -1.36 3.45
N SER A 108 -6.84 -2.32 4.18
CA SER A 108 -6.76 -2.37 5.63
C SER A 108 -5.33 -2.58 6.12
N ILE A 109 -4.58 -3.52 5.52
CA ILE A 109 -3.20 -3.78 5.90
C ILE A 109 -2.34 -2.54 5.59
N LEU A 110 -2.40 -2.03 4.35
CA LEU A 110 -1.54 -0.92 3.94
C LEU A 110 -1.86 0.38 4.70
N GLY A 111 -3.12 0.58 5.07
CA GLY A 111 -3.56 1.74 5.85
C GLY A 111 -3.54 1.53 7.36
N ASP A 112 -2.98 0.44 7.87
CA ASP A 112 -2.99 0.13 9.30
C ASP A 112 -2.08 1.10 10.09
N PRO A 113 -2.64 1.96 10.95
CA PRO A 113 -1.86 2.90 11.74
C PRO A 113 -1.12 2.23 12.91
N SER A 114 -1.31 0.92 13.15
CA SER A 114 -0.46 0.19 14.09
C SER A 114 0.99 0.10 13.62
N PHE A 115 1.24 0.26 12.32
CA PHE A 115 2.59 0.47 11.78
C PHE A 115 3.15 1.87 12.06
N GLU A 116 2.32 2.82 12.50
CA GLU A 116 2.73 4.19 12.88
C GLU A 116 2.92 4.34 14.41
N LYS A 117 2.64 3.31 15.21
CA LYS A 117 2.42 3.44 16.67
C LYS A 117 3.48 2.83 17.60
N TYR A 118 4.68 2.58 17.10
CA TYR A 118 5.80 2.13 17.94
C TYR A 118 7.08 2.93 17.67
#